data_AF-A0A963MYN9-F1
#
_entry.id   AF-A0A963MYN9-F1
#
_cell.length_a   1.000
_cell.length_b   1.000
_cell.length_c   1.000
_cell.angle_alpha   90.00
_cell.angle_beta   90.00
_cell.angle_gamma   90.00
#
_symmetry.space_group_name_H-M   'P 1'
#
loop_
_entity.id
_entity.type
_entity.pdbx_description
1 polymer ?
#
loop_
_entity_poly.entity_id
_entity_poly.type
_entity_poly.pdbx_seq_one_letter_code
_entity_poly.pdbx_strand_id
1 'polypeptide(L)'
;AFGITESRVLGFIGLSRLLVTYIQLAMAILPIFVLITTVRSVAGDREAGVFEYLLSFPVPLGAWFWGKFLGRYLAIFLPVFVAMLGAALWALVQDVEVPWGMFSYYTAILAAMGWCFLGIAMLISTLARSTDVAQGLAFITWLGMLVFLDLILLGLLIQSRVAPEVAITIALANPLQVFRTAALSMFDPQLIVLGPSAYVILDLFGATGFKVFAIAYPVILGTLSAGFGFLVFRRSDLP
;
A
#
# COMPACT_ATOMS: atom_id res chain seq x y z
N ALA A 1 6.92 41.62 22.80
CA ALA A 1 7.67 40.98 21.69
C ALA A 1 7.60 39.44 21.75
N PHE A 2 6.40 38.86 21.89
CA PHE A 2 6.20 37.40 22.03
C PHE A 2 5.19 36.80 21.01
N GLY A 3 4.77 37.55 19.98
CA GLY A 3 3.75 37.09 19.02
C GLY A 3 4.26 36.77 17.61
N ILE A 4 5.53 37.04 17.29
CA ILE A 4 6.05 36.95 15.90
C ILE A 4 6.74 35.59 15.65
N THR A 5 7.12 34.86 16.70
CA THR A 5 7.70 33.52 16.60
C THR A 5 6.67 32.39 16.46
N GLU A 6 5.42 32.57 16.93
CA GLU A 6 4.35 31.58 16.70
C GLU A 6 3.74 31.65 15.29
N SER A 7 3.86 32.80 14.61
CA SER A 7 3.40 32.94 13.22
C SER A 7 4.22 32.10 12.22
N ARG A 8 5.50 31.82 12.53
CA ARG A 8 6.32 30.86 11.76
C ARG A 8 5.89 29.41 11.97
N VAL A 9 5.23 29.09 13.07
CA VAL A 9 4.73 27.74 13.37
C VAL A 9 3.35 27.53 12.76
N LEU A 10 2.52 28.57 12.64
CA LEU A 10 1.18 28.52 12.05
C LEU A 10 1.15 28.38 10.50
N GLY A 11 2.12 28.95 9.78
CA GLY A 11 2.25 28.75 8.32
C GLY A 11 2.54 27.30 7.93
N PHE A 12 3.19 26.55 8.82
CA PHE A 12 3.46 25.12 8.67
C PHE A 12 2.25 24.23 8.99
N ILE A 13 1.27 24.69 9.78
CA ILE A 13 0.07 23.89 10.10
C ILE A 13 -0.79 23.65 8.85
N GLY A 14 -0.86 24.61 7.92
CA GLY A 14 -1.60 24.46 6.67
C GLY A 14 -0.98 23.43 5.73
N LEU A 15 0.33 23.51 5.52
CA LEU A 15 1.09 22.60 4.65
C LEU A 15 1.13 21.18 5.24
N SER A 16 1.37 21.04 6.54
CA SER A 16 1.33 19.75 7.23
C SER A 16 -0.06 19.13 7.22
N ARG A 17 -1.12 19.93 7.42
CA ARG A 17 -2.50 19.42 7.35
C ARG A 17 -2.87 18.95 5.94
N LEU A 18 -2.51 19.72 4.91
CA LEU A 18 -2.72 19.33 3.52
C LEU A 18 -1.95 18.05 3.16
N LEU A 19 -0.70 17.92 3.62
CA LEU A 19 0.10 16.71 3.42
C LEU A 19 -0.51 15.49 4.12
N VAL A 20 -0.97 15.65 5.37
CA VAL A 20 -1.65 14.57 6.12
C VAL A 20 -2.92 14.13 5.40
N THR A 21 -3.75 15.07 4.93
CA THR A 21 -4.95 14.76 4.15
C THR A 21 -4.60 14.10 2.82
N TYR A 22 -3.54 14.55 2.15
CA TYR A 22 -3.06 13.93 0.91
C TYR A 22 -2.59 12.49 1.12
N ILE A 23 -1.82 12.22 2.19
CA ILE A 23 -1.37 10.86 2.54
C ILE A 23 -2.57 9.95 2.83
N GLN A 24 -3.59 10.45 3.54
CA GLN A 24 -4.81 9.68 3.82
C GLN A 24 -5.58 9.37 2.54
N LEU A 25 -5.67 10.34 1.63
CA LEU A 25 -6.33 10.17 0.34
C LEU A 25 -5.56 9.18 -0.55
N ALA A 26 -4.22 9.27 -0.59
CA ALA A 26 -3.37 8.32 -1.30
C ALA A 26 -3.49 6.89 -0.72
N MET A 27 -3.50 6.77 0.61
CA MET A 27 -3.71 5.51 1.32
C MET A 27 -5.08 4.89 1.01
N ALA A 28 -6.12 5.70 0.80
CA ALA A 28 -7.45 5.19 0.47
C ALA A 28 -7.58 4.82 -1.02
N ILE A 29 -7.13 5.70 -1.92
CA ILE A 29 -7.38 5.61 -3.37
C ILE A 29 -6.45 4.63 -4.07
N LEU A 30 -5.15 4.63 -3.75
CA LEU A 30 -4.19 3.78 -4.46
C LEU A 30 -4.55 2.28 -4.34
N PRO A 31 -4.83 1.74 -3.14
CA PRO A 31 -5.17 0.33 -2.98
C PRO A 31 -6.42 -0.10 -3.75
N ILE A 32 -7.50 0.68 -3.67
CA ILE A 32 -8.74 0.36 -4.37
C ILE A 32 -8.56 0.45 -5.89
N PHE A 33 -7.78 1.41 -6.37
CA PHE A 33 -7.44 1.53 -7.79
C PHE A 33 -6.69 0.28 -8.29
N VAL A 34 -5.65 -0.15 -7.56
CA VAL A 34 -4.88 -1.36 -7.90
C VAL A 34 -5.77 -2.60 -7.87
N LEU A 35 -6.60 -2.74 -6.85
CA LEU A 35 -7.52 -3.85 -6.69
C LEU A 35 -8.51 -3.94 -7.86
N ILE A 36 -9.30 -2.88 -8.12
CA ILE A 36 -10.36 -2.90 -9.13
C ILE A 36 -9.83 -3.12 -10.54
N THR A 37 -8.67 -2.54 -10.85
CA THR A 37 -8.03 -2.70 -12.17
C THR A 37 -7.47 -4.10 -12.35
N THR A 38 -6.99 -4.74 -11.27
CA THR A 38 -6.31 -6.04 -11.32
C THR A 38 -7.23 -7.23 -11.07
N VAL A 39 -8.28 -7.15 -10.26
CA VAL A 39 -9.13 -8.33 -9.98
C VAL A 39 -9.89 -8.86 -11.19
N ARG A 40 -10.10 -8.05 -12.24
CA ARG A 40 -10.72 -8.49 -13.50
C ARG A 40 -9.74 -9.19 -14.46
N SER A 41 -8.45 -9.11 -14.15
CA SER A 41 -7.32 -9.62 -14.95
C SER A 41 -7.36 -11.10 -15.29
N VAL A 42 -7.64 -11.93 -14.28
CA VAL A 42 -7.59 -13.40 -14.39
C VAL A 42 -9.01 -13.94 -14.43
N ALA A 43 -9.90 -13.40 -13.60
CA ALA A 43 -11.32 -13.74 -13.62
C ALA A 43 -11.98 -13.46 -14.99
N GLY A 44 -11.68 -12.33 -15.63
CA GLY A 44 -12.22 -12.00 -16.95
C GLY A 44 -11.67 -12.89 -18.06
N ASP A 45 -10.38 -13.22 -18.01
CA ASP A 45 -9.77 -14.15 -18.97
C ASP A 45 -10.31 -15.57 -18.83
N ARG A 46 -10.71 -15.96 -17.61
CA ARG A 46 -11.41 -17.22 -17.34
C ARG A 46 -12.79 -17.24 -17.99
N GLU A 47 -13.57 -16.18 -17.81
CA GLU A 47 -14.91 -16.05 -18.39
C GLU A 47 -14.88 -15.99 -19.92
N ALA A 48 -13.89 -15.32 -20.50
CA ALA A 48 -13.72 -15.18 -21.93
C ALA A 48 -13.17 -16.45 -22.61
N GLY A 49 -12.90 -17.53 -21.86
CA GLY A 49 -12.37 -18.79 -22.41
C GLY A 49 -10.95 -18.67 -22.96
N VAL A 50 -10.19 -17.62 -22.58
CA VAL A 50 -8.85 -17.33 -23.11
C VAL A 50 -7.87 -18.45 -22.76
N PHE A 51 -8.13 -19.22 -21.71
CA PHE A 51 -7.30 -20.36 -21.32
C PHE A 51 -7.30 -21.49 -22.33
N GLU A 52 -8.42 -21.76 -23.01
CA GLU A 52 -8.49 -22.78 -24.07
C GLU A 52 -7.60 -22.40 -25.26
N TYR A 53 -7.56 -21.10 -25.58
CA TYR A 53 -6.65 -20.56 -26.59
C TYR A 53 -5.19 -20.60 -26.16
N LEU A 54 -4.88 -20.32 -24.89
CA LEU A 54 -3.50 -20.36 -24.38
C LEU A 54 -2.91 -21.77 -24.35
N LEU A 55 -3.74 -22.80 -24.11
CA LEU A 55 -3.32 -24.21 -24.19
C LEU A 55 -2.97 -24.64 -25.61
N SER A 56 -3.42 -23.91 -26.64
CA SER A 56 -3.04 -24.14 -28.04
C SER A 56 -1.66 -23.55 -28.37
N PHE A 57 -1.13 -22.66 -27.53
CA PHE A 57 0.19 -22.06 -27.69
C PHE A 57 1.23 -22.72 -26.75
N PRO A 58 2.51 -22.82 -27.17
CA PRO A 58 3.57 -23.40 -26.35
C PRO A 58 4.08 -22.41 -25.29
N VAL A 59 3.18 -21.83 -24.49
CA VAL A 59 3.54 -20.87 -23.43
C VAL A 59 3.27 -21.49 -22.05
N PRO A 60 4.27 -21.58 -21.16
CA PRO A 60 4.05 -22.12 -19.82
C PRO A 60 3.16 -21.18 -19.00
N LEU A 61 2.19 -21.74 -18.27
CA LEU A 61 1.25 -21.03 -17.38
C LEU A 61 1.96 -20.08 -16.39
N GLY A 62 3.14 -20.47 -15.91
CA GLY A 62 3.98 -19.64 -15.03
C GLY A 62 4.48 -18.37 -15.70
N ALA A 63 4.94 -18.44 -16.94
CA ALA A 63 5.41 -17.26 -17.67
C ALA A 63 4.26 -16.29 -17.96
N TRP A 64 3.07 -16.81 -18.26
CA TRP A 64 1.88 -15.98 -18.45
C TRP A 64 1.46 -15.27 -17.17
N PHE A 65 1.37 -15.99 -16.04
CA PHE A 65 0.94 -15.41 -14.76
C PHE A 65 1.92 -14.36 -14.24
N TRP A 66 3.21 -14.69 -14.18
CA TRP A 66 4.25 -13.78 -13.69
C TRP A 66 4.52 -12.63 -14.66
N GLY A 67 4.43 -12.86 -15.97
CA GLY A 67 4.52 -11.82 -17.00
C GLY A 67 3.37 -10.82 -16.87
N LYS A 68 2.13 -11.31 -16.66
CA LYS A 68 0.97 -10.44 -16.44
C LYS A 68 1.06 -9.69 -15.11
N PHE A 69 1.53 -10.34 -14.05
CA PHE A 69 1.79 -9.71 -12.75
C PHE A 69 2.76 -8.54 -12.88
N LEU A 70 3.92 -8.77 -13.50
CA LEU A 70 4.95 -7.75 -13.68
C LEU A 70 4.50 -6.64 -14.63
N GLY A 71 3.84 -6.99 -15.73
CA GLY A 71 3.28 -6.03 -16.68
C GLY A 71 2.25 -5.10 -16.04
N ARG A 72 1.36 -5.64 -15.19
CA ARG A 72 0.39 -4.83 -14.43
C ARG A 72 1.06 -3.97 -13.37
N TYR A 73 2.09 -4.48 -12.70
CA TYR A 73 2.86 -3.68 -11.75
C TYR A 73 3.49 -2.46 -12.43
N LEU A 74 4.13 -2.67 -13.58
CA LEU A 74 4.70 -1.59 -14.38
C LEU A 74 3.61 -0.62 -14.87
N ALA A 75 2.49 -1.12 -15.37
CA ALA A 75 1.38 -0.27 -15.86
C ALA A 75 0.81 0.64 -14.76
N ILE A 76 0.80 0.19 -13.50
CA ILE A 76 0.31 0.96 -12.36
C ILE A 76 1.38 1.90 -11.81
N PHE A 77 2.61 1.41 -11.65
CA PHE A 77 3.67 2.15 -10.98
C PHE A 77 4.33 3.20 -11.88
N LEU A 78 4.51 2.91 -13.17
CA LEU A 78 5.26 3.76 -14.09
C LEU A 78 4.62 5.15 -14.26
N PRO A 79 3.29 5.31 -14.43
CA PRO A 79 2.67 6.63 -14.49
C PRO A 79 2.86 7.45 -13.20
N VAL A 80 2.76 6.79 -12.04
CA VAL A 80 2.97 7.42 -10.73
C VAL A 80 4.42 7.87 -10.57
N PHE A 81 5.36 7.01 -10.95
CA PHE A 81 6.80 7.31 -10.91
C PHE A 81 7.17 8.46 -11.85
N VAL A 82 6.64 8.48 -13.08
CA VAL A 82 6.85 9.56 -14.04
C VAL A 82 6.26 10.87 -13.51
N ALA A 83 5.07 10.86 -12.91
CA ALA A 83 4.47 12.05 -12.31
C ALA A 83 5.32 12.60 -11.15
N MET A 84 5.84 11.72 -10.29
CA MET A 84 6.75 12.09 -9.21
C MET A 84 8.09 12.66 -9.74
N LEU A 85 8.69 12.03 -10.74
CA LEU A 85 9.91 12.53 -11.37
C LEU A 85 9.67 13.88 -12.03
N GLY A 86 8.55 14.06 -12.72
CA GLY A 86 8.16 15.34 -13.33
C GLY A 86 8.04 16.45 -12.29
N ALA A 87 7.43 16.16 -11.13
CA ALA A 87 7.35 17.11 -10.02
C ALA A 87 8.73 17.43 -9.43
N ALA A 88 9.61 16.44 -9.26
CA ALA A 88 10.98 16.65 -8.78
C ALA A 88 11.82 17.49 -9.76
N LEU A 89 11.72 17.22 -11.06
CA LEU A 89 12.40 18.00 -12.10
C LEU A 89 11.90 19.44 -12.14
N TRP A 90 10.59 19.66 -12.00
CA TRP A 90 10.01 20.99 -11.93
C TRP A 90 10.50 21.77 -10.70
N ALA A 91 10.60 21.11 -9.54
CA ALA A 91 11.15 21.73 -8.33
C ALA A 91 12.62 22.16 -8.50
N LEU A 92 13.43 21.37 -9.21
CA LEU A 92 14.82 21.74 -9.55
C LEU A 92 14.87 22.97 -10.47
N VAL A 93 13.95 23.09 -11.43
CA VAL A 93 13.85 24.28 -12.30
C VAL A 93 13.45 25.53 -11.52
N GLN A 94 12.73 25.37 -10.42
CA GLN A 94 12.31 26.47 -9.53
C GLN A 94 13.32 26.80 -8.42
N ASP A 95 14.53 26.20 -8.44
CA ASP A 95 15.56 26.33 -7.39
C ASP A 95 15.04 25.99 -5.98
N VAL A 96 14.06 25.08 -5.89
CA VAL A 96 13.59 24.54 -4.61
C VAL A 96 14.44 23.34 -4.24
N GLU A 97 15.03 23.34 -3.04
CA GLU A 97 15.80 22.20 -2.53
C GLU A 97 14.92 20.95 -2.45
N VAL A 98 15.25 19.92 -3.23
CA VAL A 98 14.54 18.63 -3.23
C VAL A 98 15.21 17.67 -2.24
N PRO A 99 14.52 17.22 -1.18
CA PRO A 99 15.06 16.23 -0.26
C PRO A 99 15.05 14.83 -0.91
N TRP A 100 16.11 14.49 -1.64
CA TRP A 100 16.24 13.22 -2.39
C TRP A 100 16.05 11.96 -1.51
N GLY A 101 16.44 12.02 -0.24
CA GLY A 101 16.22 10.93 0.72
C GLY A 101 14.74 10.70 1.05
N MET A 102 13.97 11.78 1.18
CA MET A 102 12.53 11.69 1.41
C MET A 102 11.80 11.24 0.15
N PHE A 103 12.19 11.77 -1.01
CA PHE A 103 11.63 11.39 -2.30
C PHE A 103 11.80 9.89 -2.57
N SER A 104 13.04 9.38 -2.49
CA SER A 104 13.34 7.97 -2.77
C SER A 104 12.63 7.01 -1.82
N TYR A 105 12.58 7.32 -0.52
CA TYR A 105 11.87 6.49 0.44
C TYR A 105 10.36 6.54 0.24
N TYR A 106 9.76 7.72 -0.03
CA TYR A 106 8.33 7.84 -0.31
C TYR A 106 7.94 7.06 -1.57
N THR A 107 8.75 7.14 -2.63
CA THR A 107 8.60 6.30 -3.82
C THR A 107 8.69 4.81 -3.48
N ALA A 108 9.63 4.40 -2.62
CA ALA A 108 9.80 3.00 -2.24
C ALA A 108 8.60 2.44 -1.45
N ILE A 109 8.07 3.18 -0.48
CA ILE A 109 6.88 2.73 0.27
C ILE A 109 5.62 2.71 -0.60
N LEU A 110 5.49 3.64 -1.55
CA LEU A 110 4.42 3.61 -2.56
C LEU A 110 4.53 2.40 -3.47
N ALA A 111 5.75 2.11 -3.96
CA ALA A 111 6.07 0.96 -4.79
C ALA A 111 5.74 -0.36 -4.07
N ALA A 112 6.12 -0.45 -2.79
CA ALA A 112 5.85 -1.60 -1.91
C ALA A 112 4.35 -1.78 -1.66
N MET A 113 3.62 -0.69 -1.40
CA MET A 113 2.17 -0.74 -1.21
C MET A 113 1.45 -1.18 -2.49
N GLY A 114 1.82 -0.62 -3.65
CA GLY A 114 1.29 -1.04 -4.93
C GLY A 114 1.53 -2.52 -5.21
N TRP A 115 2.74 -3.02 -4.91
CA TRP A 115 3.08 -4.44 -5.06
C TRP A 115 2.23 -5.34 -4.14
N CYS A 116 2.04 -4.93 -2.88
CA CYS A 116 1.21 -5.62 -1.91
C CYS A 116 -0.23 -5.81 -2.41
N PHE A 117 -0.88 -4.71 -2.79
CA PHE A 117 -2.27 -4.75 -3.26
C PHE A 117 -2.42 -5.47 -4.59
N LEU A 118 -1.42 -5.43 -5.45
CA LEU A 118 -1.42 -6.20 -6.69
C LEU A 118 -1.36 -7.71 -6.42
N GLY A 119 -0.53 -8.13 -5.46
CA GLY A 119 -0.48 -9.52 -4.97
C GLY A 119 -1.82 -10.01 -4.43
N ILE A 120 -2.46 -9.20 -3.58
CA ILE A 120 -3.78 -9.50 -3.04
C ILE A 120 -4.83 -9.56 -4.16
N ALA A 121 -4.80 -8.61 -5.10
CA ALA A 121 -5.72 -8.59 -6.23
C ALA A 121 -5.58 -9.83 -7.11
N MET A 122 -4.36 -10.28 -7.37
CA MET A 122 -4.12 -11.49 -8.17
C MET A 122 -4.61 -12.75 -7.45
N LEU A 123 -4.41 -12.85 -6.13
CA LEU A 123 -5.00 -13.92 -5.33
C LEU A 123 -6.54 -13.93 -5.44
N ILE A 124 -7.19 -12.79 -5.22
CA ILE A 124 -8.65 -12.66 -5.34
C ILE A 124 -9.12 -13.03 -6.76
N SER A 125 -8.42 -12.56 -7.79
CA SER A 125 -8.75 -12.84 -9.19
C SER A 125 -8.68 -14.33 -9.52
N THR A 126 -7.72 -15.06 -8.95
CA THR A 126 -7.60 -16.51 -9.16
C THR A 126 -8.68 -17.33 -8.44
N LEU A 127 -9.12 -16.86 -7.27
CA LEU A 127 -10.15 -17.52 -6.44
C LEU A 127 -11.57 -17.25 -6.94
N ALA A 128 -11.80 -16.07 -7.52
CA ALA A 128 -13.11 -15.68 -8.01
C ALA A 128 -13.52 -16.50 -9.24
N ARG A 129 -14.80 -16.88 -9.26
CA ARG A 129 -15.41 -17.60 -10.38
C ARG A 129 -15.92 -16.67 -11.48
N SER A 130 -16.19 -15.41 -11.14
CA SER A 130 -16.66 -14.39 -12.08
C SER A 130 -16.04 -13.03 -11.80
N THR A 131 -16.06 -12.13 -12.79
CA THR A 131 -15.55 -10.76 -12.63
C THR A 131 -16.33 -9.98 -11.59
N ASP A 132 -17.64 -10.16 -11.51
CA ASP A 132 -18.50 -9.47 -10.53
C ASP A 132 -18.15 -9.90 -9.10
N VAL A 133 -17.97 -11.21 -8.87
CA VAL A 133 -17.56 -11.74 -7.57
C VAL A 133 -16.15 -11.26 -7.21
N ALA A 134 -15.23 -11.22 -8.19
CA ALA A 134 -13.88 -10.71 -7.97
C ALA A 134 -13.89 -9.24 -7.52
N GLN A 135 -14.71 -8.40 -8.15
CA GLN A 135 -14.86 -6.99 -7.77
C GLN A 135 -15.49 -6.82 -6.38
N GLY A 136 -16.54 -7.59 -6.06
CA GLY A 136 -17.15 -7.59 -4.74
C GLY A 136 -16.17 -7.97 -3.64
N LEU A 137 -15.41 -9.05 -3.83
CA LEU A 137 -14.36 -9.48 -2.90
C LEU A 137 -13.26 -8.43 -2.75
N ALA A 138 -12.81 -7.82 -3.85
CA ALA A 138 -11.82 -6.75 -3.82
C ALA A 138 -12.27 -5.58 -2.95
N PHE A 139 -13.53 -5.16 -3.10
CA PHE A 139 -14.11 -4.06 -2.34
C PHE A 139 -14.25 -4.40 -0.86
N ILE A 140 -14.71 -5.61 -0.53
CA ILE A 140 -14.82 -6.08 0.87
C ILE A 140 -13.44 -6.21 1.52
N THR A 141 -12.44 -6.75 0.82
CA THR A 141 -11.06 -6.84 1.32
C THR A 141 -10.47 -5.45 1.56
N TRP A 142 -10.70 -4.51 0.63
CA TRP A 142 -10.27 -3.12 0.79
C TRP A 142 -10.94 -2.44 1.99
N LEU A 143 -12.27 -2.52 2.10
CA LEU A 143 -13.02 -1.97 3.25
C LEU A 143 -12.60 -2.62 4.57
N GLY A 144 -12.40 -3.93 4.56
CA GLY A 144 -11.87 -4.67 5.70
C GLY A 144 -10.51 -4.11 6.11
N MET A 145 -9.55 -4.01 5.20
CA MET A 145 -8.24 -3.45 5.53
C MET A 145 -8.31 -1.98 5.97
N LEU A 146 -9.21 -1.17 5.39
CA LEU A 146 -9.30 0.25 5.70
C LEU A 146 -10.00 0.53 7.05
N VAL A 147 -11.15 -0.08 7.30
CA VAL A 147 -12.02 0.24 8.46
C VAL A 147 -11.69 -0.63 9.68
N PHE A 148 -11.34 -1.89 9.46
CA PHE A 148 -11.21 -2.88 10.54
C PHE A 148 -10.14 -2.49 11.54
N LEU A 149 -9.09 -1.78 11.11
CA LEU A 149 -8.00 -1.43 12.00
C LEU A 149 -8.24 -0.14 12.78
N ASP A 150 -8.69 0.94 12.12
CA ASP A 150 -8.91 2.24 12.78
C ASP A 150 -10.05 2.17 13.82
N LEU A 151 -11.17 1.50 13.52
CA LEU A 151 -12.31 1.42 14.47
C LEU A 151 -12.07 0.43 15.62
N ILE A 152 -11.46 -0.72 15.35
CA ILE A 152 -11.21 -1.74 16.39
C ILE A 152 -10.12 -1.25 17.34
N LEU A 153 -9.04 -0.64 16.83
CA LEU A 153 -7.98 -0.10 17.70
C LEU A 153 -8.52 1.00 18.60
N LEU A 154 -9.26 1.96 18.03
CA LEU A 154 -9.86 3.03 18.81
C LEU A 154 -10.82 2.46 19.87
N GLY A 155 -11.65 1.48 19.49
CA GLY A 155 -12.57 0.81 20.40
C GLY A 155 -11.87 0.04 21.55
N LEU A 156 -10.75 -0.62 21.26
CA LEU A 156 -9.96 -1.37 22.25
C LEU A 156 -9.20 -0.43 23.20
N LEU A 157 -8.65 0.68 22.67
CA LEU A 157 -7.92 1.67 23.47
C LEU A 157 -8.85 2.39 24.45
N ILE A 158 -10.05 2.77 24.01
CA ILE A 158 -11.05 3.45 24.85
C ILE A 158 -11.54 2.56 25.99
N GLN A 159 -11.64 1.25 25.76
CA GLN A 159 -12.07 0.30 26.78
C GLN A 159 -10.96 -0.09 27.77
N SER A 160 -9.72 0.39 27.59
CA SER A 160 -8.53 0.03 28.39
C SER A 160 -8.32 -1.48 28.56
N ARG A 161 -8.89 -2.30 27.66
CA ARG A 161 -8.88 -3.78 27.79
C ARG A 161 -7.58 -4.42 27.29
N VAL A 162 -6.76 -3.67 26.55
CA VAL A 162 -5.58 -4.20 25.86
C VAL A 162 -4.40 -3.28 26.12
N ALA A 163 -3.24 -3.87 26.45
CA ALA A 163 -1.99 -3.13 26.57
C ALA A 163 -1.68 -2.39 25.25
N PRO A 164 -1.24 -1.12 25.28
CA PRO A 164 -0.96 -0.34 24.07
C PRO A 164 -0.03 -1.06 23.09
N GLU A 165 0.93 -1.82 23.60
CA GLU A 165 1.89 -2.62 22.82
C GLU A 165 1.21 -3.66 21.92
N VAL A 166 0.22 -4.37 22.45
CA VAL A 166 -0.53 -5.40 21.72
C VAL A 166 -1.41 -4.75 20.66
N ALA A 167 -2.06 -3.64 21.00
CA ALA A 167 -2.83 -2.85 20.04
C ALA A 167 -1.95 -2.40 18.87
N ILE A 168 -0.78 -1.83 19.13
CA ILE A 168 0.14 -1.37 18.08
C ILE A 168 0.68 -2.53 17.25
N THR A 169 0.96 -3.68 17.84
CA THR A 169 1.41 -4.86 17.10
C THR A 169 0.35 -5.36 16.11
N ILE A 170 -0.92 -5.37 16.53
CA ILE A 170 -2.06 -5.66 15.64
C ILE A 170 -2.16 -4.59 14.56
N ALA A 171 -1.91 -3.32 14.90
CA ALA A 171 -1.92 -2.22 13.95
C ALA A 171 -0.88 -2.39 12.83
N LEU A 172 0.33 -2.82 13.21
CA LEU A 172 1.45 -3.06 12.29
C LEU A 172 1.25 -4.29 11.40
N ALA A 173 0.28 -5.17 11.71
CA ALA A 173 -0.10 -6.28 10.83
C ALA A 173 -0.92 -5.82 9.61
N ASN A 174 -1.28 -4.54 9.50
CA ASN A 174 -1.98 -4.02 8.34
C ASN A 174 -1.04 -3.19 7.44
N PRO A 175 -0.85 -3.56 6.16
CA PRO A 175 0.03 -2.82 5.27
C PRO A 175 -0.39 -1.36 5.07
N LEU A 176 -1.69 -1.03 5.15
CA LEU A 176 -2.18 0.34 5.05
C LEU A 176 -1.70 1.21 6.22
N GLN A 177 -1.74 0.66 7.43
CA GLN A 177 -1.32 1.39 8.63
C GLN A 177 0.20 1.56 8.65
N VAL A 178 0.93 0.53 8.24
CA VAL A 178 2.39 0.61 8.09
C VAL A 178 2.76 1.70 7.08
N PHE A 179 2.09 1.76 5.92
CA PHE A 179 2.29 2.84 4.94
C PHE A 179 1.97 4.22 5.53
N ARG A 180 0.82 4.36 6.21
CA ARG A 180 0.40 5.62 6.83
C ARG A 180 1.43 6.11 7.85
N THR A 181 1.83 5.24 8.78
CA THR A 181 2.79 5.58 9.82
C THR A 181 4.17 5.87 9.23
N ALA A 182 4.61 5.10 8.25
CA ALA A 182 5.86 5.34 7.53
C ALA A 182 5.85 6.70 6.83
N ALA A 183 4.79 7.03 6.08
CA ALA A 183 4.67 8.31 5.40
C ALA A 183 4.62 9.49 6.38
N LEU A 184 3.83 9.40 7.45
CA LEU A 184 3.71 10.47 8.45
C LEU A 184 5.01 10.71 9.23
N SER A 185 5.72 9.65 9.61
CA SER A 185 7.01 9.77 10.32
C SER A 185 8.09 10.52 9.53
N MET A 186 7.93 10.66 8.21
CA MET A 186 8.85 11.46 7.40
C MET A 186 8.63 12.96 7.55
N PHE A 187 7.36 13.37 7.69
CA PHE A 187 6.96 14.79 7.70
C PHE A 187 6.88 15.38 9.10
N ASP A 188 6.67 14.55 10.13
CA ASP A 188 6.77 14.95 11.53
C ASP A 188 7.73 14.01 12.31
N PRO A 189 9.04 14.32 12.33
CA PRO A 189 10.03 13.56 13.08
C PRO A 189 9.84 13.63 14.60
N GLN A 190 9.08 14.60 15.11
CA GLN A 190 8.81 14.73 16.55
C GLN A 190 7.71 13.77 17.02
N LEU A 191 7.07 13.04 16.09
CA LEU A 191 6.04 12.04 16.38
C LEU A 191 4.90 12.55 17.26
N ILE A 192 4.69 13.88 17.30
CA ILE A 192 3.69 14.53 18.15
C ILE A 192 2.29 14.07 17.74
N VAL A 193 2.09 13.80 16.44
CA VAL A 193 0.84 13.29 15.87
C VAL A 193 0.65 11.79 16.11
N LEU A 194 1.73 11.03 16.37
CA LEU A 194 1.65 9.57 16.58
C LEU A 194 1.37 9.18 18.05
N GLY A 195 1.57 10.07 19.01
CA GLY A 195 1.29 9.81 20.43
C GLY A 195 2.13 8.65 21.01
N PRO A 196 1.63 7.91 22.01
CA PRO A 196 2.34 6.78 22.66
C PRO A 196 2.77 5.68 21.69
N SER A 197 2.11 5.58 20.54
CA SER A 197 2.40 4.61 19.47
C SER A 197 3.80 4.76 18.87
N ALA A 198 4.30 5.98 18.85
CA ALA A 198 5.64 6.31 18.38
C ALA A 198 6.74 5.63 19.20
N TYR A 199 6.59 5.68 20.53
CA TYR A 199 7.57 5.17 21.47
C TYR A 199 7.68 3.65 21.39
N VAL A 200 6.55 2.95 21.29
CA VAL A 200 6.53 1.49 21.14
C VAL A 200 7.15 1.03 19.81
N ILE A 201 6.91 1.76 18.71
CA ILE A 201 7.50 1.44 17.41
C ILE A 201 9.02 1.67 17.42
N LEU A 202 9.47 2.76 18.04
CA LEU A 202 10.89 3.08 18.18
C LEU A 202 11.61 2.15 19.16
N ASP A 203 10.96 1.71 20.23
CA ASP A 203 11.52 0.74 21.19
C ASP A 203 11.60 -0.68 20.62
N LEU A 204 10.64 -1.10 19.80
CA LEU A 204 10.63 -2.43 19.18
C LEU A 204 11.56 -2.55 17.97
N PHE A 205 11.63 -1.52 17.12
CA PHE A 205 12.33 -1.60 15.82
C PHE A 205 13.45 -0.58 15.64
N GLY A 206 13.44 0.53 16.37
CA GLY A 206 14.26 1.71 16.06
C GLY A 206 13.81 2.42 14.77
N ALA A 207 14.22 3.69 14.61
CA ALA A 207 13.79 4.52 13.47
C ALA A 207 14.21 3.94 12.10
N THR A 208 15.38 3.30 12.03
CA THR A 208 15.88 2.65 10.81
C THR A 208 15.23 1.29 10.57
N GLY A 209 14.99 0.51 11.62
CA GLY A 209 14.33 -0.80 11.50
C GLY A 209 12.89 -0.66 11.04
N PHE A 210 12.16 0.35 11.53
CA PHE A 210 10.81 0.62 11.06
C PHE A 210 10.77 1.03 9.57
N LYS A 211 11.76 1.80 9.10
CA LYS A 211 11.86 2.18 7.69
C LYS A 211 12.02 0.95 6.78
N VAL A 212 12.88 0.02 7.18
CA VAL A 212 13.08 -1.23 6.43
C VAL A 212 11.83 -2.11 6.51
N PHE A 213 11.22 -2.23 7.69
CA PHE A 213 10.00 -2.98 7.90
C PHE A 213 8.85 -2.47 7.01
N ALA A 214 8.71 -1.15 6.89
CA ALA A 214 7.66 -0.53 6.09
C ALA A 214 7.72 -0.85 4.60
N ILE A 215 8.90 -1.20 4.08
CA ILE A 215 9.10 -1.63 2.70
C ILE A 215 9.03 -3.15 2.61
N ALA A 216 9.74 -3.86 3.49
CA ALA A 216 9.86 -5.32 3.44
C ALA A 216 8.53 -6.02 3.69
N TYR A 217 7.75 -5.57 4.68
CA TYR A 217 6.51 -6.23 5.07
C TYR A 217 5.46 -6.24 3.94
N PRO A 218 5.10 -5.10 3.30
CA PRO A 218 4.16 -5.11 2.17
C PRO A 218 4.68 -5.90 0.96
N VAL A 219 5.99 -5.88 0.68
CA VAL A 219 6.57 -6.64 -0.43
C VAL A 219 6.47 -8.14 -0.18
N ILE A 220 6.80 -8.60 1.04
CA ILE A 220 6.67 -10.01 1.42
C ILE A 220 5.20 -10.43 1.36
N LEU A 221 4.28 -9.63 1.90
CA LEU A 221 2.86 -9.93 1.86
C LEU A 221 2.35 -10.05 0.41
N GLY A 222 2.71 -9.09 -0.45
CA GLY A 222 2.34 -9.11 -1.87
C GLY A 222 2.91 -10.30 -2.64
N THR A 223 4.19 -10.62 -2.44
CA THR A 223 4.83 -11.78 -3.09
C THR A 223 4.24 -13.10 -2.64
N LEU A 224 3.96 -13.25 -1.33
CA LEU A 224 3.29 -14.43 -0.79
C LEU A 224 1.87 -14.56 -1.36
N SER A 225 1.07 -13.49 -1.34
CA SER A 225 -0.28 -13.50 -1.93
C SER A 225 -0.27 -13.86 -3.42
N ALA A 226 0.66 -13.30 -4.20
CA ALA A 226 0.83 -13.64 -5.61
C ALA A 226 1.24 -15.11 -5.81
N GLY A 227 2.17 -15.61 -4.99
CA GLY A 227 2.61 -17.00 -5.00
C GLY A 227 1.48 -17.97 -4.66
N PHE A 228 0.67 -17.67 -3.64
CA PHE A 228 -0.53 -18.45 -3.31
C PHE A 228 -1.55 -18.41 -4.45
N GLY A 229 -1.76 -17.25 -5.08
CA GLY A 229 -2.61 -17.14 -6.26
C GLY A 229 -2.14 -18.04 -7.40
N PHE A 230 -0.83 -18.08 -7.65
CA PHE A 230 -0.23 -18.97 -8.65
C PHE A 230 -0.40 -20.46 -8.31
N LEU A 231 -0.23 -20.85 -7.04
CA LEU A 231 -0.41 -22.24 -6.59
C LEU A 231 -1.87 -22.71 -6.73
N VAL A 232 -2.82 -21.85 -6.36
CA VAL A 232 -4.26 -22.12 -6.54
C VAL A 232 -4.60 -22.23 -8.02
N PHE A 233 -4.10 -21.30 -8.83
CA PHE A 233 -4.29 -21.31 -10.28
C PHE A 233 -3.79 -22.61 -10.93
N ARG A 234 -2.60 -23.09 -10.54
CA ARG A 234 -2.04 -24.36 -11.05
C ARG A 234 -2.88 -25.59 -10.67
N ARG A 235 -3.58 -25.57 -9.53
CA ARG A 235 -4.36 -26.73 -9.05
C ARG A 235 -5.78 -26.80 -9.60
N SER A 236 -6.40 -25.65 -9.87
CA SER A 236 -7.81 -25.61 -10.32
C SER A 236 -8.00 -25.83 -11.82
N ASP A 237 -6.98 -25.55 -12.64
CA ASP A 237 -7.08 -25.57 -14.11
C ASP A 237 -6.27 -26.74 -14.76
N LEU A 238 -5.86 -27.74 -13.98
CA LEU A 238 -5.40 -29.03 -14.50
C LEU A 238 -6.58 -30.04 -14.40
N PRO A 239 -7.13 -30.55 -15.51
CA PRO A 239 -8.03 -31.71 -15.47
C PRO A 239 -7.32 -32.95 -14.94
#